data_AF-A0A800ILM6-F1
#
_entry.id   AF-A0A800ILM6-F1
#
_cell.length_a   1.000
_cell.length_b   1.000
_cell.length_c   1.000
_cell.angle_alpha   90.00
_cell.angle_beta   90.00
_cell.angle_gamma   90.00
#
_symmetry.space_group_name_H-M   'P 1'
#
loop_
_entity.id
_entity.type
_entity.pdbx_description
1 polymer ?
#
loop_
_entity_poly.entity_id
_entity_poly.type
_entity_poly.pdbx_seq_one_letter_code
_entity_poly.pdbx_strand_id
1 'polypeptide(L)'
;MGHSTGQWVPEEVAWLEQQFNKVKTDWKISPEAEVVNLGGQGVLAPDYIFVHQPTGMKVYMEILGFWRRGGVQTRLDLLKQHGPPNLILAISKELAVDEEEAGNLPGEIYVFRQTPIARKINKILERMREARPEKSPLHLELFE
;
A
#
# COMPACT_ATOMS: atom_id res chain seq x y z
N MET A 1 -20.80 -20.29 20.36
CA MET A 1 -21.14 -19.56 19.12
C MET A 1 -20.40 -18.24 19.15
N GLY A 2 -19.67 -17.93 18.08
CA GLY A 2 -18.82 -16.74 17.97
C GLY A 2 -17.46 -17.08 17.35
N HIS A 3 -17.46 -17.53 16.09
CA HIS A 3 -16.25 -17.55 15.28
C HIS A 3 -16.01 -16.13 14.78
N SER A 4 -15.22 -15.35 15.51
CA SER A 4 -14.55 -14.20 14.92
C SER A 4 -13.36 -14.77 14.15
N THR A 5 -13.41 -14.69 12.82
CA THR A 5 -12.31 -15.03 11.91
C THR A 5 -11.10 -14.15 12.25
N GLY A 6 -10.27 -14.66 13.17
CA GLY A 6 -9.04 -14.03 13.61
C GLY A 6 -8.01 -14.11 12.49
N GLN A 7 -7.99 -13.10 11.63
CA GLN A 7 -6.82 -12.82 10.81
C GLN A 7 -5.75 -12.33 11.79
N TRP A 8 -4.73 -13.15 12.03
CA TRP A 8 -3.60 -12.79 12.88
C TRP A 8 -2.87 -11.63 12.19
N VAL A 9 -3.10 -10.42 12.69
CA VAL A 9 -2.38 -9.22 12.27
C VAL A 9 -1.06 -9.22 13.04
N PRO A 10 0.11 -9.34 12.38
CA PRO A 10 1.39 -9.23 13.07
C PRO A 10 1.43 -7.95 13.90
N GLU A 11 2.03 -7.97 15.10
CA GLU A 11 2.08 -6.79 15.99
C GLU A 11 2.68 -5.54 15.30
N GLU A 12 3.57 -5.78 14.34
CA GLU A 12 4.20 -4.77 13.49
C GLU A 12 3.18 -3.98 12.63
N VAL A 13 2.08 -4.64 12.25
CA VAL A 13 0.99 -4.04 11.46
C VAL A 13 0.03 -3.23 12.36
N ALA A 14 -0.19 -3.64 13.61
CA ALA A 14 -0.92 -2.79 14.55
C ALA A 14 -0.13 -1.51 14.90
N TRP A 15 1.20 -1.59 14.88
CA TRP A 15 2.05 -0.48 15.32
C TRP A 15 2.08 0.71 14.35
N LEU A 16 2.10 0.47 13.03
CA LEU A 16 2.18 1.56 12.06
C LEU A 16 0.95 2.46 12.11
N GLU A 17 -0.26 1.88 12.21
CA GLU A 17 -1.50 2.64 12.37
C GLU A 17 -1.44 3.56 13.58
N GLN A 18 -1.02 3.03 14.74
CA GLN A 18 -0.89 3.81 15.96
C GLN A 18 0.12 4.95 15.84
N GLN A 19 1.26 4.73 15.15
CA GLN A 19 2.23 5.79 14.93
C GLN A 19 1.73 6.82 13.91
N PHE A 20 1.03 6.38 12.88
CA PHE A 20 0.51 7.25 11.84
C PHE A 20 -0.60 8.16 12.38
N ASN A 21 -1.47 7.67 13.25
CA ASN A 21 -2.49 8.47 13.92
C ASN A 21 -1.94 9.60 14.82
N LYS A 22 -0.64 9.57 15.15
CA LYS A 22 0.06 10.66 15.88
C LYS A 22 0.62 11.73 14.94
N VAL A 23 0.66 11.48 13.63
CA VAL A 23 1.09 12.47 12.64
C VAL A 23 -0.03 13.49 12.44
N LYS A 24 0.29 14.79 12.51
CA LYS A 24 -0.66 15.86 12.16
C LYS A 24 -0.80 15.91 10.64
N THR A 25 -1.88 15.34 10.12
CA THR A 25 -2.14 15.21 8.68
C THR A 25 -3.64 15.02 8.41
N ASP A 26 -4.07 15.34 7.19
CA ASP A 26 -5.44 15.13 6.70
C ASP A 26 -5.69 13.69 6.22
N TRP A 27 -4.65 12.86 6.20
CA TRP A 27 -4.74 11.45 5.85
C TRP A 27 -5.21 10.59 7.04
N LYS A 28 -6.15 9.68 6.77
CA LYS A 28 -6.53 8.60 7.70
C LYS A 28 -6.00 7.28 7.18
N ILE A 29 -5.37 6.53 8.07
CA ILE A 29 -4.93 5.15 7.83
C ILE A 29 -6.02 4.19 8.30
N SER A 30 -6.18 3.07 7.62
CA SER A 30 -6.97 1.94 8.10
C SER A 30 -6.30 0.64 7.66
N PRO A 31 -6.33 -0.40 8.50
CA PRO A 31 -5.86 -1.73 8.10
C PRO A 31 -6.76 -2.32 7.00
N GLU A 32 -6.17 -3.20 6.20
CA GLU A 32 -6.76 -3.98 5.11
C GLU A 32 -8.28 -4.19 5.19
N ALA A 33 -9.01 -3.70 4.17
CA ALA A 33 -10.45 -3.95 4.01
C ALA A 33 -10.90 -4.09 2.54
N GLU A 34 -10.04 -3.76 1.57
CA GLU A 34 -10.41 -3.67 0.16
C GLU A 34 -9.45 -4.52 -0.69
N VAL A 35 -10.01 -5.51 -1.40
CA VAL A 35 -9.27 -6.28 -2.39
C VAL A 35 -9.45 -5.62 -3.75
N VAL A 36 -8.34 -5.22 -4.36
CA VAL A 36 -8.33 -4.54 -5.67
C VAL A 36 -8.07 -5.59 -6.76
N ASN A 37 -8.97 -5.67 -7.75
CA ASN A 37 -8.77 -6.53 -8.90
C ASN A 37 -7.72 -5.93 -9.85
N LEU A 38 -6.70 -6.71 -10.21
CA LEU A 38 -5.62 -6.31 -11.12
C LEU A 38 -5.93 -6.74 -12.56
N GLY A 39 -7.12 -6.40 -13.06
CA GLY A 39 -7.55 -6.71 -14.43
C GLY A 39 -7.62 -8.21 -14.76
N GLY A 40 -8.01 -9.05 -13.78
CA GLY A 40 -8.13 -10.49 -13.94
C GLY A 40 -6.81 -11.28 -13.87
N GLN A 41 -5.66 -10.59 -13.78
CA GLN A 41 -4.33 -11.23 -13.65
C GLN A 41 -4.00 -11.59 -12.19
N GLY A 42 -4.75 -11.03 -11.25
CA GLY A 42 -4.57 -11.29 -9.82
C GLY A 42 -5.34 -10.28 -8.99
N VAL A 43 -5.03 -10.28 -7.70
CA VAL A 43 -5.58 -9.33 -6.74
C VAL A 43 -4.48 -8.63 -5.98
N LEU A 44 -4.77 -7.39 -5.58
CA LEU A 44 -4.03 -6.63 -4.61
C LEU A 44 -4.80 -6.62 -3.30
N ALA A 45 -4.18 -7.18 -2.27
CA ALA A 45 -4.64 -7.16 -0.89
C ALA A 45 -3.65 -6.28 -0.12
N PRO A 46 -3.92 -4.95 -0.02
CA PRO A 46 -3.00 -4.02 0.60
C PRO A 46 -3.08 -4.14 2.12
N ASP A 47 -1.94 -4.07 2.81
CA ASP A 47 -1.88 -4.06 4.27
C ASP A 47 -2.56 -2.81 4.86
N TYR A 48 -2.53 -1.68 4.14
CA TYR A 48 -3.21 -0.45 4.54
C TYR A 48 -3.84 0.33 3.40
N ILE A 49 -4.84 1.11 3.78
CA ILE A 49 -5.46 2.13 2.94
C ILE A 49 -5.31 3.47 3.63
N PHE A 50 -4.86 4.47 2.87
CA PHE A 50 -4.81 5.86 3.29
C PHE A 50 -5.89 6.65 2.56
N VAL A 51 -6.70 7.42 3.28
CA VAL A 51 -7.75 8.27 2.71
C VAL A 51 -7.52 9.71 3.11
N HIS A 52 -7.30 10.59 2.13
CA HIS A 52 -7.21 12.02 2.35
C HIS A 52 -8.61 12.59 2.58
N GLN A 53 -8.91 13.02 3.80
CA GLN A 53 -10.27 13.38 4.22
C GLN A 53 -10.91 14.48 3.34
N PRO A 54 -10.20 15.56 2.95
CA PRO A 54 -10.80 16.62 2.13
C PRO A 54 -11.14 16.22 0.70
N THR A 55 -10.38 15.31 0.08
CA THR A 55 -10.54 14.99 -1.36
C THR A 55 -11.10 13.60 -1.63
N GLY A 56 -11.14 12.73 -0.62
CA GLY A 56 -11.49 11.31 -0.79
C GLY A 56 -10.43 10.49 -1.52
N MET A 57 -9.26 11.06 -1.82
CA MET A 57 -8.18 10.33 -2.50
C MET A 57 -7.74 9.13 -1.66
N LYS A 58 -7.79 7.94 -2.27
CA LYS A 58 -7.29 6.70 -1.69
C LYS A 58 -5.86 6.44 -2.16
N VAL A 59 -5.01 5.97 -1.26
CA VAL A 59 -3.69 5.40 -1.58
C VAL A 59 -3.57 4.06 -0.88
N TYR A 60 -3.23 3.01 -1.63
CA TYR A 60 -3.03 1.67 -1.12
C TYR A 60 -1.58 1.49 -0.70
N MET A 61 -1.30 0.67 0.31
CA MET A 61 0.06 0.31 0.68
C MET A 61 0.18 -1.18 0.93
N GLU A 62 1.16 -1.80 0.28
CA GLU A 62 1.55 -3.20 0.50
C GLU A 62 2.98 -3.26 1.04
N ILE A 63 3.19 -4.08 2.06
CA ILE A 63 4.47 -4.28 2.76
C ILE A 63 5.03 -5.64 2.38
N LEU A 64 6.15 -5.62 1.65
CA LEU A 64 6.98 -6.80 1.41
C LEU A 64 8.05 -6.87 2.50
N GLY A 65 7.72 -7.59 3.57
CA GLY A 65 8.59 -7.86 4.72
C GLY A 65 9.43 -9.13 4.57
N PHE A 66 10.52 -9.21 5.34
CA PHE A 66 11.56 -10.26 5.30
C PHE A 66 11.05 -11.71 5.23
N TRP A 67 9.89 -12.00 5.83
CA TRP A 67 9.29 -13.34 5.87
C TRP A 67 8.71 -13.80 4.52
N ARG A 68 8.58 -12.92 3.52
CA ARG A 68 8.02 -13.23 2.19
C ARG A 68 9.08 -13.38 1.09
N ARG A 69 10.23 -14.00 1.37
CA ARG A 69 11.31 -14.19 0.37
C ARG A 69 10.85 -14.92 -0.90
N GLY A 70 9.90 -15.85 -0.78
CA GLY A 70 9.30 -16.51 -1.93
C GLY A 70 8.30 -15.60 -2.65
N GLY A 71 8.51 -15.36 -3.94
CA GLY A 71 7.53 -14.69 -4.80
C GLY A 71 7.60 -13.16 -4.86
N VAL A 72 8.62 -12.52 -4.27
CA VAL A 72 8.84 -11.07 -4.39
C VAL A 72 8.93 -10.66 -5.86
N GLN A 73 9.74 -11.38 -6.66
CA GLN A 73 9.91 -11.06 -8.08
C GLN A 73 8.59 -11.16 -8.85
N THR A 74 7.87 -12.26 -8.67
CA THR A 74 6.55 -12.46 -9.31
C THR A 74 5.57 -11.36 -8.90
N ARG A 75 5.61 -10.92 -7.64
CA ARG A 75 4.76 -9.83 -7.15
C ARG A 75 5.15 -8.49 -7.78
N LEU A 76 6.45 -8.19 -7.86
CA LEU A 76 6.96 -7.00 -8.54
C LEU A 76 6.55 -6.98 -10.01
N ASP A 77 6.72 -8.08 -10.73
CA ASP A 77 6.39 -8.17 -12.16
C ASP A 77 4.87 -7.98 -12.40
N LEU A 78 4.03 -8.56 -11.55
CA LEU A 78 2.58 -8.37 -11.58
C LEU A 78 2.21 -6.89 -11.33
N LEU A 79 2.81 -6.27 -10.31
CA LEU A 79 2.49 -4.88 -9.94
C LEU A 79 3.08 -3.85 -10.93
N LYS A 80 4.17 -4.16 -11.63
CA LYS A 80 4.70 -3.32 -12.72
C LYS A 80 3.71 -3.21 -13.87
N GLN A 81 3.05 -4.32 -14.20
CA GLN A 81 2.16 -4.39 -15.35
C GLN A 81 0.72 -3.99 -15.01
N HIS A 82 0.26 -4.31 -13.80
CA HIS A 82 -1.17 -4.21 -13.44
C HIS A 82 -1.44 -3.46 -12.13
N GLY A 83 -0.40 -3.03 -11.42
CA GLY A 83 -0.53 -2.31 -10.15
C GLY A 83 -1.17 -0.92 -10.36
N PRO A 84 -1.99 -0.44 -9.43
CA PRO A 84 -2.63 0.85 -9.56
C PRO A 84 -1.61 1.99 -9.28
N PRO A 85 -1.77 3.16 -9.92
CA PRO A 85 -0.84 4.29 -9.76
C PRO A 85 -0.87 4.90 -8.35
N ASN A 86 -1.93 4.63 -7.59
CA ASN A 86 -2.07 5.05 -6.20
C ASN A 86 -1.61 3.96 -5.20
N LEU A 87 -0.62 3.15 -5.56
CA LEU A 87 0.01 2.15 -4.68
C LEU A 87 1.34 2.69 -4.10
N ILE A 88 1.58 2.45 -2.81
CA ILE A 88 2.89 2.49 -2.18
C ILE A 88 3.34 1.06 -1.94
N LEU A 89 4.39 0.61 -2.61
CA LEU A 89 5.03 -0.67 -2.31
C LEU A 89 6.17 -0.43 -1.33
N ALA A 90 5.95 -0.79 -0.06
CA ALA A 90 6.95 -0.70 0.98
C ALA A 90 7.79 -1.98 1.03
N ILE A 91 9.08 -1.91 0.74
CA ILE A 91 9.96 -3.08 0.64
C ILE A 91 11.05 -2.98 1.71
N SER A 92 11.29 -4.09 2.43
CA SER A 92 12.41 -4.13 3.36
C SER A 92 13.74 -4.05 2.61
N LYS A 93 14.74 -3.35 3.15
CA LYS A 93 16.05 -3.19 2.52
C LYS A 93 16.75 -4.54 2.30
N GLU A 94 16.42 -5.54 3.11
CA GLU A 94 16.96 -6.90 2.97
C GLU A 94 16.30 -7.70 1.84
N LEU A 95 15.12 -7.28 1.37
CA LEU A 95 14.40 -7.86 0.23
C LEU A 95 14.48 -7.01 -1.03
N ALA A 96 14.91 -5.75 -0.92
CA ALA A 96 15.16 -4.90 -2.07
C ALA A 96 16.30 -5.51 -2.87
N VAL A 97 15.94 -6.46 -3.75
CA VAL A 97 16.66 -6.78 -4.98
C VAL A 97 16.87 -5.44 -5.69
N ASP A 98 18.06 -5.27 -6.26
CA ASP A 98 18.61 -4.00 -6.79
C ASP A 98 17.57 -2.90 -7.06
N GLU A 99 17.79 -1.69 -6.53
CA GLU A 99 16.85 -0.56 -6.67
C GLU A 99 16.37 -0.32 -8.12
N GLU A 100 17.18 -0.72 -9.11
CA GLU A 100 16.82 -0.78 -10.54
C GLU A 100 15.60 -1.67 -10.87
N GLU A 101 15.48 -2.84 -10.25
CA GLU A 101 14.34 -3.74 -10.48
C GLU A 101 13.04 -3.20 -9.90
N ALA A 102 13.12 -2.40 -8.84
CA ALA A 102 11.94 -1.79 -8.24
C ALA A 102 11.45 -0.62 -9.12
N GLY A 103 12.35 0.16 -9.73
CA GLY A 103 12.10 1.48 -10.33
C GLY A 103 11.04 1.62 -11.44
N ASN A 104 10.40 0.53 -11.89
CA ASN A 104 9.40 0.53 -12.97
C ASN A 104 7.94 0.35 -12.50
N LEU A 105 7.64 0.53 -11.21
CA LEU A 105 6.26 0.43 -10.73
C LEU A 105 5.43 1.68 -11.11
N PRO A 106 4.14 1.53 -11.46
CA PRO A 106 3.22 2.66 -11.65
C PRO A 106 3.02 3.52 -10.39
N GLY A 107 3.23 2.92 -9.21
CA GLY A 107 3.11 3.57 -7.91
C GLY A 107 4.47 3.97 -7.30
N GLU A 108 4.45 4.36 -6.02
CA GLU A 108 5.64 4.78 -5.28
C GLU A 108 6.32 3.60 -4.58
N ILE A 109 7.65 3.64 -4.50
CA ILE A 109 8.44 2.65 -3.75
C ILE A 109 8.97 3.27 -2.48
N TYR A 110 8.76 2.56 -1.37
CA TYR A 110 9.28 2.95 -0.08
C TYR A 110 10.19 1.88 0.52
N VAL A 111 11.51 2.05 0.37
CA VAL A 111 12.48 1.16 1.01
C VAL A 111 12.61 1.50 2.50
N PHE A 112 12.42 0.51 3.36
CA PHE A 112 12.57 0.63 4.82
C PHE A 112 13.57 -0.37 5.37
N ARG A 113 14.22 -0.09 6.50
CA ARG A 113 15.22 -1.02 7.08
C ARG A 113 14.59 -2.09 7.97
N GLN A 114 13.85 -1.66 8.99
CA GLN A 114 13.25 -2.56 9.98
C GLN A 114 11.73 -2.45 9.92
N THR A 115 11.20 -1.24 10.10
CA THR A 115 9.77 -0.95 10.00
C THR A 115 9.50 0.30 9.15
N PRO A 116 8.35 0.37 8.45
CA PRO A 116 7.90 1.59 7.80
C PRO A 116 7.72 2.75 8.79
N ILE A 117 8.19 3.95 8.42
CA ILE A 117 8.16 5.13 9.30
C ILE A 117 6.99 6.03 8.91
N ALA A 118 6.04 6.22 9.83
CA ALA A 118 4.82 7.03 9.61
C ALA A 118 5.07 8.42 9.01
N ARG A 119 6.05 9.17 9.54
CA ARG A 119 6.38 10.51 9.01
C ARG A 119 6.94 10.47 7.59
N LYS A 120 7.64 9.40 7.20
CA LYS A 120 8.13 9.23 5.82
C LYS A 120 6.98 8.88 4.90
N ILE A 121 6.09 7.98 5.31
CA ILE A 121 4.87 7.64 4.56
C ILE A 121 4.02 8.89 4.32
N ASN A 122 3.80 9.72 5.33
CA ASN A 122 3.06 10.97 5.15
C ASN A 122 3.68 11.88 4.08
N LYS A 123 5.02 11.97 4.02
CA LYS A 123 5.69 12.74 2.95
C LYS A 123 5.48 12.13 1.56
N ILE A 124 5.34 10.81 1.43
CA ILE A 124 5.03 10.15 0.17
C ILE A 124 3.58 10.47 -0.23
N LEU A 125 2.65 10.32 0.71
CA LEU A 125 1.23 10.62 0.51
C LEU A 125 1.00 12.06 0.03
N GLU A 126 1.69 13.03 0.64
CA GLU A 126 1.62 14.43 0.20
C GLU A 126 2.14 14.63 -1.22
N ARG A 127 3.28 14.01 -1.59
CA ARG A 127 3.79 14.07 -2.97
C ARG A 127 2.81 13.47 -3.96
N MET A 128 2.24 12.31 -3.65
CA MET A 128 1.23 11.68 -4.52
C MET A 128 -0.01 12.55 -4.68
N ARG A 129 -0.46 13.21 -3.59
CA ARG A 129 -1.59 14.16 -3.62
C ARG A 129 -1.32 15.32 -4.58
N GLU A 130 -0.12 15.90 -4.47
CA GLU A 130 0.30 17.04 -5.28
C GLU A 130 0.50 16.64 -6.75
N ALA A 131 1.06 15.46 -6.99
CA ALA A 131 1.27 14.92 -8.33
C ALA A 131 -0.03 14.59 -9.07
N ARG A 132 -1.17 14.47 -8.35
CA ARG A 132 -2.47 13.99 -8.85
C ARG A 132 -2.32 12.71 -9.68
N PRO A 133 -2.39 11.50 -9.08
CA PRO A 133 -2.52 10.31 -9.92
C PRO A 133 -3.74 10.52 -10.80
N GLU A 134 -3.58 10.40 -12.12
CA GLU A 134 -4.72 10.42 -13.03
C GLU A 134 -5.77 9.45 -12.50
N LYS A 135 -7.05 9.89 -12.55
CA LYS A 135 -8.19 9.20 -11.93
C LYS A 135 -8.06 7.68 -12.09
N SER A 136 -7.98 6.94 -10.99
CA SER A 136 -8.12 5.49 -11.04
C SER A 136 -9.46 5.16 -11.71
N PRO A 137 -9.49 4.43 -12.84
CA PRO A 137 -10.73 4.15 -13.56
C PRO A 137 -11.66 3.17 -12.82
N LEU A 138 -11.29 2.70 -11.62
CA LEU A 138 -12.02 1.66 -10.91
C LEU A 138 -13.20 2.15 -10.04
N HIS A 139 -13.66 3.40 -10.16
CA HIS A 139 -14.81 3.90 -9.40
C HIS A 139 -16.04 4.28 -10.26
N LEU A 140 -16.23 3.69 -11.44
CA LEU A 140 -17.31 4.12 -12.35
C LEU A 140 -18.38 3.10 -12.69
N GLU A 141 -18.52 2.00 -11.94
CA GLU A 141 -19.74 1.19 -12.04
C GLU A 141 -20.17 0.75 -10.64
N LEU A 142 -21.30 1.31 -10.18
CA LEU A 142 -22.34 0.70 -9.33
C LEU A 142 -23.26 1.81 -8.77
N PHE A 143 -23.95 2.54 -9.65
CA PHE A 143 -25.25 3.15 -9.36
C PHE A 143 -25.97 3.40 -10.70
N GLU A 144 -26.70 2.39 -11.18
CA GLU A 144 -27.98 2.58 -11.87
C GLU A 144 -29.08 1.94 -11.01
#